data_AF-A0ABC8UUV2-F1
#
_entry.id   AF-A0ABC8UUV2-F1
#
_cell.length_a   1.000
_cell.length_b   1.000
_cell.length_c   1.000
_cell.angle_alpha   90.00
_cell.angle_beta   90.00
_cell.angle_gamma   90.00
#
_symmetry.space_group_name_H-M   'P 1'
#
loop_
_entity.id
_entity.type
_entity.pdbx_description
1 polymer ?
#
loop_
_entity_poly.entity_id
_entity_poly.type
_entity_poly.pdbx_seq_one_letter_code
_entity_poly.pdbx_strand_id
1 'polypeptide(L)' 'MKISFFSHSLSTFYDPLESPKSIVDVGCGIGGSSRYLARKYGAQCQGITLSPFQAQRAKTVTSAQGLTDKIS' A
#
# COMPACT_ATOMS: atom_id res chain seq x y z
N MET A 1 -11.11 -6.93 7.55
CA MET A 1 -10.44 -6.37 6.36
C MET A 1 -9.35 -7.35 5.94
N LYS A 2 -9.62 -8.20 4.93
CA LYS A 2 -8.64 -9.17 4.43
C LYS A 2 -7.70 -8.44 3.47
N ILE A 3 -6.48 -8.19 3.89
CA ILE A 3 -5.41 -7.78 2.98
C ILE A 3 -5.05 -9.04 2.20
N SER A 4 -5.62 -9.22 1.01
CA SER A 4 -5.17 -10.28 0.11
C SER A 4 -3.84 -9.87 -0.48
N PHE A 5 -2.76 -10.42 0.07
CA PHE A 5 -1.49 -10.49 -0.63
C PHE A 5 -1.71 -11.40 -1.84
N PHE A 6 -1.81 -10.82 -3.04
CA PHE A 6 -1.73 -11.61 -4.27
C PHE A 6 -0.29 -12.10 -4.43
N SER A 7 0.06 -13.17 -3.73
CA SER A 7 1.16 -14.03 -4.13
C SER A 7 0.60 -14.96 -5.20
N HIS A 8 0.67 -14.54 -6.46
CA HIS A 8 0.49 -15.47 -7.56
C HIS A 8 1.78 -16.28 -7.68
N SER A 9 1.67 -17.57 -7.36
CA SER A 9 2.71 -18.59 -7.55
C SER A 9 3.14 -18.63 -9.02
N LEU A 10 4.20 -17.90 -9.37
CA LEU A 10 5.12 -18.24 -10.46
C LEU A 10 6.52 -18.28 -9.84
N SER A 11 7.01 -19.50 -9.74
CA SER A 11 8.13 -19.98 -8.94
C SER A 11 9.52 -19.56 -9.46
N THR A 12 9.80 -18.27 -9.68
CA THR A 12 11.14 -17.87 -10.15
C THR A 12 11.73 -16.53 -9.70
N PHE A 13 11.05 -15.65 -8.94
CA PHE A 13 11.63 -14.31 -8.68
C PHE A 13 11.37 -13.66 -7.30
N TYR A 14 10.70 -14.31 -6.35
CA TYR A 14 10.47 -13.72 -5.01
C TYR A 14 11.23 -14.50 -3.94
N ASP A 15 12.29 -13.90 -3.39
CA ASP A 15 12.95 -14.43 -2.21
C ASP A 15 12.08 -14.13 -0.98
N PRO A 16 11.55 -15.15 -0.27
CA PRO A 16 10.72 -14.94 0.90
C PRO A 16 11.44 -14.22 2.06
N LEU A 17 12.77 -14.08 2.00
CA LEU A 17 13.55 -13.32 2.97
C LEU A 17 13.64 -11.82 2.63
N GLU A 18 13.32 -11.41 1.41
CA GLU A 18 13.36 -10.00 1.01
C GLU A 18 12.00 -9.29 1.24
N SER A 19 12.07 -8.15 1.95
CA SER A 19 10.91 -7.27 2.12
C SER A 19 10.51 -6.61 0.80
N PRO A 20 9.22 -6.53 0.48
CA PRO A 20 8.77 -5.91 -0.77
C PRO A 20 9.15 -4.42 -0.79
N LYS A 21 9.80 -3.99 -1.87
CA LYS A 21 10.20 -2.59 -2.05
C LYS A 21 9.06 -1.72 -2.58
N SER A 22 8.12 -2.30 -3.31
CA SER A 22 6.94 -1.64 -3.86
C SER A 22 5.67 -2.49 -3.70
N ILE A 23 4.53 -1.84 -3.45
CA ILE A 23 3.24 -2.48 -3.18
C ILE A 23 2.13 -1.70 -3.88
N VAL A 24 1.19 -2.41 -4.50
CA VAL A 24 -0.05 -1.84 -5.03
C VAL A 24 -1.22 -2.33 -4.20
N ASP A 25 -2.00 -1.39 -3.65
CA ASP A 25 -3.14 -1.65 -2.78
C ASP A 25 -4.44 -1.27 -3.51
N VAL A 26 -5.07 -2.27 -4.14
CA VAL A 26 -6.31 -2.10 -4.90
C VAL A 26 -7.51 -2.17 -3.97
N GLY A 27 -8.33 -1.12 -3.97
CA GLY A 27 -9.39 -0.95 -2.98
C GLY A 27 -8.86 -0.41 -1.65
N CYS A 28 -7.87 0.48 -1.68
CA CYS A 28 -7.18 1.00 -0.49
C CYS A 28 -8.07 1.79 0.48
N GLY A 29 -9.30 2.15 0.08
CA GLY A 29 -10.20 2.99 0.84
C GLY A 29 -9.56 4.33 1.17
N ILE A 30 -9.50 4.66 2.45
CA ILE A 30 -8.80 5.88 2.94
C ILE A 30 -7.30 5.65 3.23
N GLY A 31 -6.70 4.58 2.68
CA GLY A 31 -5.26 4.30 2.71
C GLY A 31 -4.73 3.68 4.00
N GLY A 32 -5.59 3.06 4.82
CA GLY A 32 -5.17 2.46 6.10
C GLY A 32 -4.19 1.30 5.92
N SER A 33 -4.51 0.37 5.03
CA SER A 33 -3.64 -0.73 4.62
C SER A 33 -2.34 -0.22 3.99
N SER A 34 -2.41 0.75 3.08
CA SER A 34 -1.22 1.29 2.42
C SER A 34 -0.25 1.92 3.42
N ARG A 35 -0.73 2.66 4.42
CA ARG A 35 0.12 3.21 5.50
C ARG A 35 0.72 2.13 6.39
N TYR A 36 -0.04 1.10 6.72
CA TYR A 36 0.48 -0.04 7.47
C TYR A 36 1.61 -0.75 6.70
N LEU A 37 1.40 -1.01 5.41
CA LEU A 37 2.35 -1.70 4.55
C LEU A 37 3.63 -0.90 4.33
N ALA A 38 3.51 0.41 4.09
CA ALA A 38 4.65 1.32 3.97
C ALA A 38 5.52 1.32 5.25
N ARG A 39 4.91 1.37 6.43
CA ARG A 39 5.64 1.31 7.72
C ARG A 39 6.25 -0.06 7.98
N LYS A 40 5.51 -1.13 7.72
CA LYS A 40 5.93 -2.49 8.01
C LYS A 40 7.12 -2.93 7.16
N TYR A 41 7.10 -2.58 5.88
CA TYR A 41 8.07 -3.08 4.91
C TYR A 41 9.04 -2.01 4.40
N GLY A 42 8.89 -0.75 4.83
CA GLY A 42 9.64 0.38 4.25
C GLY A 42 9.32 0.64 2.77
N ALA A 43 8.23 0.05 2.28
CA ALA A 43 7.89 -0.02 0.86
C ALA A 43 7.26 1.27 0.33
N GLN A 44 7.46 1.51 -0.96
CA GLN A 44 6.65 2.47 -1.74
C GLN A 44 5.28 1.85 -2.03
N CYS A 45 4.20 2.52 -1.63
CA CYS A 45 2.84 2.01 -1.80
C CYS A 45 2.03 2.89 -2.76
N GLN A 46 1.41 2.28 -3.77
CA GLN A 46 0.41 2.95 -4.60
C GLN A 46 -0.98 2.49 -4.19
N GLY A 47 -1.81 3.41 -3.72
CA GLY A 47 -3.21 3.14 -3.42
C GLY A 47 -4.10 3.35 -4.65
N ILE A 48 -5.05 2.45 -4.89
CA ILE A 48 -6.10 2.63 -5.90
C ILE A 48 -7.47 2.51 -5.24
N THR A 49 -8.32 3.52 -5.41
CA THR A 49 -9.73 3.48 -5.02
C THR A 49 -10.59 4.16 -6.08
N LEU A 50 -11.79 3.63 -6.31
CA LEU A 50 -12.76 4.22 -7.25
C LEU A 50 -13.46 5.45 -6.67
N SER A 51 -13.41 5.66 -5.36
CA SER A 51 -14.06 6.80 -4.72
C SER A 51 -13.12 8.02 -4.63
N PRO A 52 -13.42 9.13 -5.33
CA PRO A 52 -12.60 10.34 -5.26
C PRO A 52 -12.59 10.95 -3.85
N PHE A 53 -13.68 10.81 -3.09
CA PHE A 53 -13.74 11.23 -1.70
C PHE A 53 -12.75 10.45 -0.82
N GLN A 54 -12.69 9.12 -1.00
CA GLN A 54 -11.74 8.29 -0.26
C GLN A 54 -10.30 8.59 -0.66
N ALA A 55 -10.02 8.84 -1.95
CA ALA A 55 -8.71 9.25 -2.42
C ALA A 55 -8.27 10.57 -1.77
N GLN A 56 -9.15 11.57 -1.71
CA GLN A 56 -8.84 12.85 -1.05
C GLN A 56 -8.58 12.65 0.45
N ARG A 57 -9.42 11.88 1.14
CA ARG A 57 -9.22 11.54 2.56
C ARG A 57 -7.92 10.77 2.77
N ALA A 58 -7.57 9.83 1.89
CA ALA A 58 -6.32 9.09 1.96
C ALA A 58 -5.12 10.02 1.89
N LYS A 59 -5.11 10.97 0.96
CA LYS A 59 -4.05 12.00 0.83
C LYS A 59 -3.92 12.84 2.10
N THR A 60 -5.03 13.35 2.64
CA THR A 60 -5.02 14.14 3.88
C THR A 60 -4.47 13.33 5.07
N VAL A 61 -4.93 12.10 5.28
CA VAL A 61 -4.49 11.28 6.41
C VAL A 61 -3.02 10.85 6.24
N THR A 62 -2.60 10.51 5.02
CA THR A 62 -1.20 10.17 4.71
C THR A 62 -0.27 11.36 4.94
N SER A 63 -0.67 12.57 4.55
CA SER A 63 0.05 13.81 4.84
C SER A 63 0.16 14.08 6.33
N ALA A 64 -0.94 13.97 7.08
CA ALA A 64 -0.94 14.13 8.53
C ALA A 64 -0.07 13.09 9.26
N GLN A 65 0.19 11.93 8.63
CA GLN A 65 1.06 10.88 9.15
C GLN A 65 2.51 10.95 8.67
N GLY A 66 2.87 11.94 7.86
CA GLY A 66 4.23 12.15 7.34
C GLY A 66 4.71 11.03 6.41
N LEU A 67 3.82 10.44 5.61
CA LEU A 67 4.13 9.32 4.71
C LEU A 67 3.97 9.68 3.22
N THR A 68 3.99 10.97 2.87
CA THR A 68 3.77 11.45 1.50
C THR A 68 4.91 11.09 0.54
N ASP A 69 6.10 10.78 1.04
CA ASP A 69 7.25 10.28 0.29
C ASP A 69 7.19 8.77 0.01
N LYS A 70 6.27 8.07 0.67
CA LYS A 70 6.12 6.61 0.59
C LYS A 70 4.82 6.15 -0.06
N ILE A 71 3.82 7.02 -0.17
CA ILE A 71 2.47 6.62 -0.56
C ILE A 71 1.87 7.62 -1.53
N SER A 72 1.43 7.12 -2.68
CA SER A 72 0.71 7.86 -3.73
C SER A 72 -0.70 7.32 -3.99
#